data_AF-A0A162U062-F1
#
_entry.id   AF-A0A162U062-F1
#
_cell.length_a   1.000
_cell.length_b   1.000
_cell.length_c   1.000
_cell.angle_alpha   90.00
_cell.angle_beta   90.00
_cell.angle_gamma   90.00
#
_symmetry.space_group_name_H-M   'P 1'
#
loop_
_entity.id
_entity.type
_entity.pdbx_description
1 polymer ?
#
loop_
_entity_poly.entity_id
_entity_poly.type
_entity_poly.pdbx_seq_one_letter_code
_entity_poly.pdbx_strand_id
1 'polypeptide(L)'
;MQELANGIVVPCGYARITKKIADGFSFMKADKWKSWCVIYSPFVLKHVLPAKNLENWILFVDACCLLTKPLINDKEIDEAHSKLQLFCIRFQTLYRKLAMTPNIHLHLHLGKCVHDFGPIYAFWLFSFKRYNGLLKNIKTNQKGSFESMMMKRFLERTYIGSFIQSFVNHLPQFAIDFLHRISNSQDQLAALHPSSTASTFSLSDFVEYLLNPCHSALGCEPLPPSVFPIKLDQRITMCKGHYECLLEFYRHAYDSHDLFVHYSNCESNQIFVNN
;
A
#
# COMPACT_ATOMS: atom_id res chain seq x y z
N MET A 1 17.80 -11.99 -22.31
CA MET A 1 17.02 -11.17 -21.35
C MET A 1 17.86 -10.11 -20.63
N GLN A 2 18.97 -10.47 -19.96
CA GLN A 2 19.74 -9.50 -19.16
C GLN A 2 20.36 -8.36 -19.99
N GLU A 3 20.94 -8.66 -21.14
CA GLU A 3 21.56 -7.63 -22.00
C GLU A 3 20.55 -6.61 -22.50
N LEU A 4 19.38 -7.07 -22.96
CA LEU A 4 18.26 -6.21 -23.33
C LEU A 4 17.83 -5.32 -22.16
N ALA A 5 17.68 -5.89 -20.96
CA ALA A 5 17.32 -5.12 -19.78
C ALA A 5 18.38 -4.07 -19.40
N ASN A 6 19.66 -4.38 -19.58
CA ASN A 6 20.75 -3.44 -19.29
C ASN A 6 20.78 -2.25 -20.25
N GLY A 7 20.35 -2.44 -21.50
CA GLY A 7 20.28 -1.39 -22.52
C GLY A 7 19.08 -0.45 -22.42
N ILE A 8 18.10 -0.74 -21.56
CA ILE A 8 16.91 0.09 -21.40
C ILE A 8 17.25 1.36 -20.61
N VAL A 9 16.93 2.51 -21.19
CA VAL A 9 16.96 3.80 -20.51
C VAL A 9 15.70 3.94 -19.66
N VAL A 10 15.87 4.03 -18.34
CA VAL A 10 14.76 4.15 -17.38
C VAL A 10 14.48 5.64 -17.14
N PRO A 11 13.23 6.12 -17.37
CA PRO A 11 12.85 7.49 -17.08
C PRO A 11 12.97 7.86 -15.59
N CYS A 12 13.08 9.15 -15.31
CA CYS A 12 13.05 9.67 -13.94
C CYS A 12 11.74 9.27 -13.25
N GLY A 13 11.81 8.88 -11.98
CA GLY A 13 10.66 8.42 -11.19
C GLY A 13 10.41 6.90 -11.21
N TYR A 14 11.16 6.14 -12.01
CA TYR A 14 11.14 4.67 -11.99
C TYR A 14 12.41 4.08 -11.38
N ALA A 15 12.25 2.96 -10.67
CA ALA A 15 13.33 2.29 -9.99
C ALA A 15 14.12 1.41 -10.97
N ARG A 16 15.41 1.71 -11.14
CA ARG A 16 16.31 0.88 -11.95
C ARG A 16 16.50 -0.49 -11.31
N ILE A 17 16.41 -1.53 -12.12
CA ILE A 17 16.72 -2.90 -11.70
C ILE A 17 18.22 -3.11 -11.89
N THR A 18 18.96 -3.17 -10.77
CA THR A 18 20.43 -3.25 -10.76
C THR A 18 20.98 -4.67 -10.63
N LYS A 19 20.16 -5.63 -10.20
CA LYS A 19 20.55 -7.03 -10.08
C LYS A 19 20.18 -7.82 -11.32
N LYS A 20 20.83 -8.97 -11.53
CA LYS A 20 20.55 -9.82 -12.68
C LYS A 20 19.15 -10.44 -12.53
N ILE A 21 18.38 -10.42 -13.61
CA ILE A 21 17.06 -11.07 -13.74
C ILE A 21 17.19 -12.59 -13.52
N ALA A 22 18.35 -13.15 -13.87
CA ALA A 22 18.64 -14.58 -13.68
C ALA A 22 18.75 -15.00 -12.20
N ASP A 23 19.02 -14.06 -11.29
CA ASP A 23 19.15 -14.35 -9.85
C ASP A 23 17.77 -14.48 -9.16
N GLY A 24 16.69 -14.56 -9.95
CA GLY A 24 15.31 -14.61 -9.49
C GLY A 24 14.73 -13.24 -9.18
N PHE A 25 13.55 -13.21 -8.54
CA PHE A 25 12.80 -11.98 -8.26
C PHE A 25 12.60 -11.68 -6.77
N SER A 26 13.16 -12.50 -5.87
CA SER A 26 12.99 -12.39 -4.41
C SER A 26 13.49 -11.07 -3.82
N PHE A 27 14.43 -10.39 -4.50
CA PHE A 27 15.00 -9.11 -4.07
C PHE A 27 14.24 -7.89 -4.61
N MET A 28 13.22 -8.08 -5.45
CA MET A 28 12.50 -6.97 -6.05
C MET A 28 11.50 -6.36 -5.06
N LYS A 29 11.76 -5.09 -4.73
CA LYS A 29 10.82 -4.24 -4.01
C LYS A 29 9.69 -3.79 -4.94
N ALA A 30 8.63 -3.26 -4.35
CA ALA A 30 7.39 -2.95 -5.08
C ALA A 30 7.59 -1.89 -6.18
N ASP A 31 8.46 -0.90 -5.96
CA ASP A 31 8.89 0.10 -6.94
C ASP A 31 9.65 -0.53 -8.13
N LYS A 32 10.49 -1.54 -7.87
CA LYS A 32 11.16 -2.32 -8.92
C LYS A 32 10.17 -3.16 -9.70
N TRP A 33 9.17 -3.76 -9.04
CA TRP A 33 8.09 -4.49 -9.72
C TRP A 33 7.24 -3.60 -10.62
N LYS A 34 6.91 -2.39 -10.17
CA LYS A 34 6.25 -1.39 -11.02
C LYS A 34 7.08 -1.10 -12.28
N SER A 35 8.38 -0.85 -12.09
CA SER A 35 9.30 -0.56 -13.19
C SER A 35 9.46 -1.76 -14.13
N TRP A 36 9.54 -2.97 -13.59
CA TRP A 36 9.56 -4.20 -14.36
C TRP A 36 8.31 -4.34 -15.24
N CYS A 37 7.13 -4.19 -14.65
CA CYS A 37 5.87 -4.32 -15.37
C CYS A 37 5.75 -3.28 -16.50
N VAL A 38 5.91 -2.00 -16.17
CA VAL A 38 5.61 -0.91 -17.12
C VAL A 38 6.72 -0.69 -18.14
N ILE A 39 7.99 -0.84 -17.76
CA ILE A 39 9.12 -0.47 -18.61
C ILE A 39 9.83 -1.69 -19.16
N TYR A 40 10.31 -2.60 -18.29
CA TYR A 40 11.21 -3.66 -18.77
C TYR A 40 10.46 -4.77 -19.51
N SER A 41 9.34 -5.23 -18.96
CA SER A 41 8.67 -6.43 -19.41
C SER A 41 8.15 -6.36 -20.85
N PRO A 42 7.64 -5.22 -21.38
CA PRO A 42 7.23 -5.13 -22.80
C PRO A 42 8.37 -5.40 -23.78
N PHE A 43 9.59 -4.93 -23.47
CA PHE A 43 10.76 -5.11 -24.34
C PHE A 43 11.47 -6.44 -24.08
N VAL A 44 11.66 -6.81 -22.82
CA VAL A 44 12.41 -8.01 -22.44
C VAL A 44 11.64 -9.28 -22.82
N LEU A 45 10.32 -9.29 -22.63
CA LEU A 45 9.50 -10.47 -22.93
C LEU A 45 9.20 -10.65 -24.41
N LYS A 46 9.40 -9.61 -25.24
CA LYS A 46 9.18 -9.68 -26.70
C LYS A 46 9.95 -10.81 -27.37
N HIS A 47 11.14 -11.11 -26.87
CA HIS A 47 12.03 -12.15 -27.42
C HIS A 47 11.96 -13.48 -26.67
N VAL A 48 11.02 -13.62 -25.72
CA VAL A 48 10.93 -14.75 -24.79
C VAL A 48 9.57 -15.43 -24.88
N LEU A 49 8.50 -14.63 -24.97
CA LEU A 49 7.13 -15.14 -25.01
C LEU A 49 6.65 -15.36 -26.46
N PRO A 50 5.81 -16.37 -26.71
CA PRO A 50 5.07 -16.47 -27.95
C PRO A 50 4.23 -15.21 -28.20
N ALA A 51 4.02 -14.86 -29.48
CA ALA A 51 3.34 -13.62 -29.87
C ALA A 51 1.99 -13.41 -29.15
N LYS A 52 1.14 -14.44 -29.09
CA LYS A 52 -0.18 -14.37 -28.41
C LYS A 52 -0.07 -14.10 -26.91
N ASN A 53 0.94 -14.68 -26.25
CA ASN A 53 1.17 -14.47 -24.82
C ASN A 53 1.71 -13.07 -24.56
N LEU A 54 2.58 -12.56 -25.44
CA LEU A 54 3.07 -11.19 -25.37
C LEU A 54 1.93 -10.20 -25.59
N GLU A 55 1.11 -10.37 -26.63
CA GLU A 55 -0.06 -9.51 -26.88
C GLU A 55 -0.98 -9.45 -25.67
N ASN A 56 -1.24 -10.60 -25.03
CA ASN A 56 -2.03 -10.62 -23.81
C ASN A 56 -1.34 -9.87 -22.67
N TRP A 57 -0.04 -10.06 -22.49
CA TRP A 57 0.74 -9.34 -21.47
C TRP A 57 0.73 -7.82 -21.69
N ILE A 58 0.79 -7.35 -22.94
CA ILE A 58 0.72 -5.92 -23.25
C ILE A 58 -0.63 -5.32 -22.84
N LEU A 59 -1.75 -6.04 -22.99
CA LEU A 59 -3.06 -5.57 -22.47
C LEU A 59 -3.01 -5.28 -20.97
N PHE A 60 -2.35 -6.16 -20.20
CA PHE A 60 -2.16 -5.97 -18.77
C PHE A 60 -1.26 -4.76 -18.46
N VAL A 61 -0.12 -4.64 -19.16
CA VAL A 61 0.79 -3.49 -18.98
C VAL A 61 0.09 -2.17 -19.31
N ASP A 62 -0.65 -2.10 -20.41
CA ASP A 62 -1.39 -0.91 -20.81
C ASP A 62 -2.43 -0.50 -19.77
N ALA A 63 -3.17 -1.46 -19.20
CA ALA A 63 -4.09 -1.20 -18.11
C ALA A 63 -3.37 -0.65 -16.88
N CYS A 64 -2.22 -1.23 -16.49
CA CYS A 64 -1.41 -0.72 -15.39
C CYS A 64 -0.90 0.71 -15.65
N CYS A 65 -0.54 1.04 -16.89
CA CYS A 65 -0.12 2.40 -17.27
C CYS A 65 -1.25 3.41 -17.06
N LEU A 66 -2.48 3.09 -17.50
CA LEU A 66 -3.66 3.94 -17.30
C LEU A 66 -3.97 4.12 -15.81
N LEU A 67 -4.06 3.00 -15.09
CA LEU A 67 -4.42 2.94 -13.67
C LEU A 67 -3.43 3.62 -12.72
N THR A 68 -2.16 3.74 -13.12
CA THR A 68 -1.11 4.34 -12.29
C THR A 68 -0.82 5.81 -12.63
N LYS A 69 -1.64 6.45 -13.48
CA LYS A 69 -1.55 7.88 -13.75
C LYS A 69 -1.82 8.71 -12.48
N PRO A 70 -1.15 9.85 -12.28
CA PRO A 70 -1.43 10.77 -11.16
C PRO A 70 -2.86 11.32 -11.18
N LEU A 71 -3.39 11.51 -12.39
CA LEU A 71 -4.74 11.96 -12.68
C LEU A 71 -5.34 10.97 -13.67
N ILE A 72 -6.51 10.46 -13.35
CA ILE A 72 -7.25 9.48 -14.16
C ILE A 72 -8.69 9.93 -14.27
N ASN A 73 -9.27 9.83 -15.45
CA ASN A 73 -10.70 10.13 -15.69
C ASN A 73 -11.51 8.85 -15.91
N ASP A 74 -12.84 8.94 -15.84
CA ASP A 74 -13.73 7.78 -15.95
C ASP A 74 -13.55 7.00 -17.26
N LYS A 75 -13.29 7.68 -18.38
CA LYS A 75 -13.05 7.01 -19.67
C LYS A 75 -11.78 6.16 -19.64
N GLU A 76 -10.73 6.65 -18.99
CA GLU A 76 -9.48 5.91 -18.80
C GLU A 76 -9.66 4.73 -17.83
N ILE A 77 -10.51 4.87 -16.82
CA ILE A 77 -10.88 3.78 -15.92
C ILE A 77 -11.63 2.68 -16.70
N ASP A 78 -12.62 3.04 -17.51
CA ASP A 78 -13.38 2.11 -18.36
C ASP A 78 -12.48 1.42 -19.37
N GLU A 79 -11.56 2.16 -19.98
CA GLU A 79 -10.56 1.59 -20.90
C GLU A 79 -9.65 0.60 -20.20
N ALA A 80 -9.15 0.94 -19.01
CA ALA A 80 -8.31 0.04 -18.23
C ALA A 80 -9.08 -1.22 -17.79
N HIS A 81 -10.33 -1.06 -17.36
CA HIS A 81 -11.19 -2.18 -16.99
C HIS A 81 -11.42 -3.12 -18.17
N SER A 82 -11.74 -2.58 -19.35
CA SER A 82 -11.93 -3.35 -20.59
C SER A 82 -10.67 -4.13 -20.97
N LYS A 83 -9.49 -3.51 -20.84
CA LYS A 83 -8.20 -4.17 -21.08
C LYS A 83 -7.92 -5.29 -20.08
N LEU A 84 -8.20 -5.08 -18.79
CA LEU A 84 -8.05 -6.12 -17.75
C LEU A 84 -9.03 -7.27 -17.94
N GLN A 85 -10.26 -6.98 -18.35
CA GLN A 85 -11.25 -8.00 -18.68
C GLN A 85 -10.80 -8.86 -19.86
N LEU A 86 -10.36 -8.24 -20.95
CA LEU A 86 -9.84 -8.94 -22.11
C LEU A 86 -8.58 -9.75 -21.76
N PHE A 87 -7.69 -9.18 -20.93
CA PHE A 87 -6.53 -9.88 -20.39
C PHE A 87 -6.92 -11.14 -19.63
N CYS A 88 -7.90 -11.07 -18.72
CA CYS A 88 -8.34 -12.21 -17.92
C CYS A 88 -8.95 -13.32 -18.78
N ILE A 89 -9.79 -12.96 -19.76
CA ILE A 89 -10.41 -13.92 -20.69
C ILE A 89 -9.32 -14.65 -21.49
N ARG A 90 -8.40 -13.90 -22.11
CA ARG A 90 -7.31 -14.48 -22.88
C ARG A 90 -6.33 -15.26 -22.00
N PHE A 91 -6.08 -14.81 -20.77
CA PHE A 91 -5.22 -15.49 -19.82
C PHE A 91 -5.77 -16.89 -19.51
N GLN A 92 -7.08 -17.01 -19.25
CA GLN A 92 -7.73 -18.31 -19.04
C GLN A 92 -7.57 -19.23 -20.25
N THR A 93 -7.73 -18.71 -21.47
CA THR A 93 -7.56 -19.51 -22.70
C THR A 93 -6.11 -19.96 -22.92
N LEU A 94 -5.14 -19.08 -22.67
CA LEU A 94 -3.72 -19.34 -22.92
C LEU A 94 -3.08 -20.24 -21.85
N TYR A 95 -3.44 -20.05 -20.58
CA TYR A 95 -2.78 -20.70 -19.43
C TYR A 95 -3.67 -21.74 -18.73
N ARG A 96 -4.91 -21.93 -19.21
CA ARG A 96 -5.95 -22.81 -18.65
C ARG A 96 -6.53 -22.30 -17.33
N LYS A 97 -7.67 -22.87 -16.95
CA LYS A 97 -8.42 -22.50 -15.73
C LYS A 97 -7.63 -22.69 -14.43
N LEU A 98 -6.74 -23.69 -14.38
CA LEU A 98 -5.92 -23.96 -13.19
C LEU A 98 -4.91 -22.84 -12.88
N ALA A 99 -4.55 -22.00 -13.86
CA ALA A 99 -3.68 -20.85 -13.65
C ALA A 99 -4.43 -19.61 -13.14
N MET A 100 -5.76 -19.64 -13.10
CA MET A 100 -6.58 -18.52 -12.63
C MET A 100 -6.53 -18.42 -11.10
N THR A 101 -5.61 -17.61 -10.62
CA THR A 101 -5.53 -17.26 -9.19
C THR A 101 -6.55 -16.16 -8.85
N PRO A 102 -6.92 -15.97 -7.57
CA PRO A 102 -7.77 -14.86 -7.17
C PRO A 102 -7.21 -13.50 -7.56
N ASN A 103 -5.88 -13.35 -7.55
CA ASN A 103 -5.25 -12.10 -7.99
C ASN A 103 -5.59 -11.80 -9.46
N ILE A 104 -5.71 -12.79 -10.33
CA ILE A 104 -6.19 -12.58 -11.71
C ILE A 104 -7.61 -12.02 -11.69
N HIS A 105 -8.51 -12.62 -10.91
CA HIS A 105 -9.89 -12.14 -10.76
C HIS A 105 -9.98 -10.72 -10.16
N LEU A 106 -9.13 -10.40 -9.18
CA LEU A 106 -9.12 -9.10 -8.49
C LEU A 106 -8.81 -7.92 -9.42
N HIS A 107 -8.17 -8.15 -10.56
CA HIS A 107 -8.00 -7.10 -11.58
C HIS A 107 -9.32 -6.49 -12.04
N LEU A 108 -10.40 -7.29 -12.09
CA LEU A 108 -11.71 -6.82 -12.54
C LEU A 108 -12.35 -5.83 -11.55
N HIS A 109 -11.91 -5.81 -10.30
CA HIS A 109 -12.42 -4.91 -9.27
C HIS A 109 -11.61 -3.61 -9.15
N LEU A 110 -10.45 -3.50 -9.82
CA LEU A 110 -9.57 -2.34 -9.70
C LEU A 110 -10.25 -1.04 -10.17
N GLY A 111 -11.05 -1.08 -11.24
CA GLY A 111 -11.77 0.10 -11.71
C GLY A 111 -12.73 0.64 -10.65
N LYS A 112 -13.48 -0.26 -9.99
CA LYS A 112 -14.35 0.10 -8.88
C LYS A 112 -13.57 0.65 -7.68
N CYS A 113 -12.46 0.02 -7.32
CA CYS A 113 -11.58 0.55 -6.26
C CYS A 113 -11.09 1.96 -6.58
N VAL A 114 -10.84 2.30 -7.85
CA VAL A 114 -10.44 3.66 -8.22
C VAL A 114 -11.58 4.67 -8.08
N HIS A 115 -12.83 4.28 -8.39
CA HIS A 115 -13.99 5.13 -8.12
C HIS A 115 -14.21 5.35 -6.63
N ASP A 116 -14.08 4.28 -5.83
CA ASP A 116 -14.37 4.30 -4.41
C ASP A 116 -13.29 5.03 -3.59
N PHE A 117 -12.01 4.76 -3.88
CA PHE A 117 -10.88 5.24 -3.06
C PHE A 117 -10.00 6.28 -3.76
N GLY A 118 -10.37 6.70 -4.97
CA GLY A 118 -9.56 7.57 -5.82
C GLY A 118 -8.39 6.85 -6.52
N PRO A 119 -7.40 7.59 -7.05
CA PRO A 119 -6.30 7.00 -7.81
C PRO A 119 -5.53 5.93 -7.03
N ILE A 120 -4.99 4.91 -7.71
CA ILE A 120 -4.33 3.74 -7.06
C ILE A 120 -3.24 4.11 -6.06
N TYR A 121 -2.50 5.20 -6.27
CA TYR A 121 -1.47 5.61 -5.31
C TYR A 121 -2.03 6.10 -3.97
N ALA A 122 -3.32 6.41 -3.88
CA ALA A 122 -3.98 6.78 -2.63
C ALA A 122 -4.14 5.56 -1.70
N PHE A 123 -4.42 4.39 -2.25
CA PHE A 123 -4.73 3.18 -1.45
C PHE A 123 -3.73 2.03 -1.63
N TRP A 124 -2.71 2.16 -2.48
CA TRP A 124 -1.68 1.11 -2.61
C TRP A 124 -0.86 0.91 -1.32
N LEU A 125 -0.39 -0.32 -1.12
CA LEU A 125 0.32 -0.69 0.12
C LEU A 125 1.82 -0.34 0.13
N PHE A 126 2.30 0.51 -0.80
CA PHE A 126 3.72 0.82 -0.92
C PHE A 126 4.23 1.60 0.29
N SER A 127 3.47 2.60 0.73
CA SER A 127 3.73 3.38 1.94
C SER A 127 3.72 2.48 3.17
N PHE A 128 2.66 1.68 3.35
CA PHE A 128 2.53 0.74 4.47
C PHE A 128 3.70 -0.25 4.55
N LYS A 129 4.09 -0.87 3.42
CA LYS A 129 5.25 -1.79 3.39
C LYS A 129 6.56 -1.08 3.74
N ARG A 130 6.74 0.17 3.30
CA ARG A 130 7.90 0.98 3.69
C ARG A 130 7.90 1.25 5.18
N TYR A 131 6.76 1.67 5.74
CA TYR A 131 6.62 1.88 7.17
C TYR A 131 6.91 0.59 7.95
N ASN A 132 6.31 -0.54 7.60
CA ASN A 132 6.59 -1.82 8.26
C ASN A 132 8.09 -2.17 8.27
N GLY A 133 8.83 -1.84 7.20
CA GLY A 133 10.27 -1.98 7.16
C GLY A 133 10.99 -1.09 8.18
N LEU A 134 10.56 0.16 8.36
CA LEU A 134 11.08 1.06 9.38
C LEU A 134 10.76 0.53 10.79
N LEU A 135 9.53 0.07 11.02
CA LEU A 135 9.08 -0.46 12.30
C LEU A 135 9.90 -1.69 12.70
N LYS A 136 10.17 -2.58 11.74
CA LYS A 136 11.02 -3.77 11.95
C LYS A 136 12.46 -3.42 12.37
N ASN A 137 12.97 -2.25 11.98
CA ASN A 137 14.32 -1.82 12.31
C ASN A 137 14.43 -1.12 13.68
N ILE A 138 13.31 -0.88 14.36
CA ILE A 138 13.31 -0.32 15.71
C ILE A 138 13.77 -1.42 16.68
N LYS A 139 14.93 -1.21 17.31
CA LYS A 139 15.42 -2.11 18.37
C LYS A 139 14.48 -2.04 19.56
N THR A 140 13.68 -3.08 19.76
CA THR A 140 12.82 -3.24 20.93
C THR A 140 13.54 -4.11 21.95
N ASN A 141 13.59 -3.69 23.22
CA ASN A 141 14.21 -4.47 24.31
C ASN A 141 13.38 -5.71 24.74
N GLN A 142 12.44 -6.18 23.91
CA GLN A 142 11.54 -7.33 24.12
C GLN A 142 10.71 -7.33 25.42
N LYS A 143 10.74 -6.25 26.21
CA LYS A 143 9.99 -6.11 27.47
C LYS A 143 8.50 -5.73 27.27
N GLY A 144 7.82 -6.36 26.31
CA GLY A 144 6.35 -6.34 26.23
C GLY A 144 5.68 -4.98 25.98
N SER A 145 6.37 -4.02 25.36
CA SER A 145 5.85 -2.66 25.13
C SER A 145 6.14 -2.17 23.70
N PHE A 146 5.90 -3.04 22.72
CA PHE A 146 6.12 -2.71 21.30
C PHE A 146 5.31 -1.47 20.90
N GLU A 147 4.02 -1.46 21.23
CA GLU A 147 3.07 -0.38 20.93
C GLU A 147 3.51 0.94 21.57
N SER A 148 3.90 0.92 22.85
CA SER A 148 4.37 2.10 23.57
C SER A 148 5.70 2.63 23.02
N MET A 149 6.66 1.75 22.72
CA MET A 149 7.93 2.11 22.08
C MET A 149 7.70 2.73 20.71
N MET A 150 6.78 2.15 19.93
CA MET A 150 6.40 2.62 18.60
C MET A 150 5.75 3.99 18.66
N MET A 151 4.78 4.18 19.55
CA MET A 151 4.12 5.46 19.78
C MET A 151 5.13 6.52 20.22
N LYS A 152 6.01 6.20 21.18
CA LYS A 152 7.06 7.10 21.64
C LYS A 152 7.99 7.51 20.50
N ARG A 153 8.46 6.56 19.69
CA ARG A 153 9.31 6.83 18.52
C ARG A 153 8.61 7.67 17.46
N PHE A 154 7.32 7.42 17.23
CA PHE A 154 6.50 8.19 16.29
C PHE A 154 6.33 9.64 16.76
N LEU A 155 6.00 9.84 18.04
CA LEU A 155 5.86 11.17 18.64
C LEU A 155 7.21 11.91 18.66
N GLU A 156 8.28 11.26 19.09
CA GLU A 156 9.64 11.82 19.03
C GLU A 156 9.94 12.32 17.61
N ARG A 157 9.73 11.51 16.58
CA ARG A 157 9.99 11.92 15.18
C ARG A 157 9.05 13.00 14.66
N THR A 158 7.79 12.97 15.03
CA THR A 158 6.79 13.95 14.56
C THR A 158 7.04 15.33 15.17
N TYR A 159 7.42 15.36 16.45
CA TYR A 159 7.55 16.58 17.22
C TYR A 159 9.00 17.07 17.41
N ILE A 160 10.02 16.33 16.95
CA ILE A 160 11.43 16.75 17.10
C ILE A 160 11.70 18.12 16.46
N GLY A 161 11.09 18.41 15.32
CA GLY A 161 11.22 19.72 14.67
C GLY A 161 10.64 20.85 15.52
N SER A 162 9.43 20.66 16.04
CA SER A 162 8.77 21.61 16.95
C SER A 162 9.51 21.76 18.27
N PHE A 163 10.06 20.67 18.80
CA PHE A 163 10.90 20.67 19.99
C PHE A 163 12.16 21.50 19.76
N ILE A 164 12.90 21.27 18.67
CA ILE A 164 14.08 22.07 18.30
C ILE A 164 13.69 23.54 18.15
N GLN A 165 12.58 23.83 17.47
CA GLN A 165 12.08 25.20 17.27
C GLN A 165 11.80 25.92 18.59
N SER A 166 11.31 25.21 19.61
CA SER A 166 11.10 25.77 20.95
C SER A 166 12.38 26.25 21.64
N PHE A 167 13.55 25.71 21.26
CA PHE A 167 14.85 26.11 21.83
C PHE A 167 15.63 27.08 20.95
N VAL A 168 15.11 27.45 19.77
CA VAL A 168 15.81 28.34 18.82
C VAL A 168 16.16 29.69 19.44
N ASN A 169 15.36 30.19 20.37
CA ASN A 169 15.60 31.46 21.06
C ASN A 169 16.51 31.34 22.30
N HIS A 170 16.83 30.12 22.73
CA HIS A 170 17.56 29.85 23.97
C HIS A 170 18.93 29.21 23.74
N LEU A 171 19.18 28.70 22.53
CA LEU A 171 20.43 28.04 22.17
C LEU A 171 21.20 28.85 21.12
N PRO A 172 22.54 28.81 21.13
CA PRO A 172 23.34 29.40 20.07
C PRO A 172 23.15 28.67 18.74
N GLN A 173 23.27 29.40 17.62
CA GLN A 173 22.98 28.90 16.27
C GLN A 173 23.68 27.57 15.92
N PHE A 174 24.94 27.39 16.34
CA PHE A 174 25.68 26.16 16.05
C PHE A 174 25.03 24.91 16.68
N ALA A 175 24.40 25.05 17.85
CA ALA A 175 23.71 23.96 18.54
C ALA A 175 22.39 23.63 17.84
N ILE A 176 21.68 24.64 17.35
CA ILE A 176 20.47 24.48 16.54
C ILE A 176 20.80 23.74 15.23
N ASP A 177 21.86 24.16 14.52
CA ASP A 177 22.31 23.51 13.29
C ASP A 177 22.79 22.07 13.51
N PHE A 178 23.37 21.79 14.69
CA PHE A 178 23.75 20.44 15.10
C PHE A 178 22.50 19.57 15.35
N LEU A 179 21.51 20.08 16.09
CA LEU A 179 20.26 19.37 16.36
C LEU A 179 19.47 19.10 15.07
N HIS A 180 19.39 20.07 14.15
CA HIS A 180 18.80 19.86 12.83
C HIS A 180 19.54 18.81 12.02
N ARG A 181 20.88 18.78 12.06
CA ARG A 181 21.67 17.74 11.38
C ARG A 181 21.41 16.35 11.95
N ILE A 182 21.31 16.20 13.27
CA ILE A 182 20.97 14.92 13.90
C ILE A 182 19.56 14.50 13.49
N SER A 183 18.59 15.41 13.58
CA SER A 183 17.19 15.15 13.21
C SER A 183 17.03 14.74 11.74
N ASN A 184 17.78 15.36 10.82
CA ASN A 184 17.66 15.11 9.38
C ASN A 184 18.48 13.91 8.88
N SER A 185 19.35 13.34 9.72
CA SER A 185 20.24 12.22 9.33
C SER A 185 19.60 10.83 9.38
N GLN A 186 18.37 10.69 9.88
CA GLN A 186 17.65 9.41 9.96
C GLN A 186 16.33 9.45 9.19
N ASP A 187 16.43 9.10 7.90
CA ASP A 187 15.35 8.78 6.96
C ASP A 187 14.23 9.83 6.79
N GLN A 188 14.32 10.54 5.67
CA GLN A 188 13.33 11.49 5.18
C GLN A 188 11.91 10.90 5.15
N LEU A 189 11.08 11.33 6.09
CA LEU A 189 9.65 11.44 5.89
C LEU A 189 9.38 12.92 5.58
N ALA A 190 8.83 13.18 4.40
CA ALA A 190 8.28 14.48 4.08
C ALA A 190 7.30 14.86 5.19
N ALA A 191 7.65 15.87 5.96
CA ALA A 191 6.79 16.41 6.99
C ALA A 191 5.49 16.87 6.31
N LEU A 192 4.40 16.17 6.59
CA LEU A 192 3.08 16.78 6.46
C LEU A 192 3.09 17.96 7.41
N HIS A 193 3.11 19.17 6.88
CA HIS A 193 2.97 20.38 7.68
C HIS A 193 1.71 20.23 8.54
N PRO A 194 1.83 20.19 9.89
CA PRO A 194 0.65 20.15 10.72
C PRO A 194 -0.03 21.51 10.60
N SER A 195 -1.20 21.53 9.96
CA SER A 195 -2.10 22.67 10.06
C SER A 195 -2.37 22.94 11.55
N SER A 196 -2.16 24.19 11.93
CA SER A 196 -2.13 24.75 13.28
C SER A 196 -3.43 24.60 14.09
N THR A 197 -3.86 23.37 14.41
CA THR A 197 -5.03 23.14 15.28
C THR A 197 -4.87 21.97 16.26
N ALA A 198 -3.68 21.39 16.42
CA ALA A 198 -3.50 20.32 17.41
C ALA A 198 -3.42 20.93 18.83
N SER A 199 -4.40 20.61 19.67
CA SER A 199 -4.42 20.93 21.11
C SER A 199 -3.14 20.44 21.79
N THR A 200 -2.65 21.21 22.76
CA THR A 200 -1.44 20.94 23.54
C THR A 200 -1.45 19.53 24.12
N PHE A 201 -0.47 18.70 23.74
CA PHE A 201 -0.34 17.33 24.22
C PHE A 201 -0.09 17.29 25.73
N SER A 202 -0.95 16.59 26.48
CA SER A 202 -0.84 16.39 27.93
C SER A 202 -0.30 14.99 28.22
N LEU A 203 0.91 14.93 28.80
CA LEU A 203 1.56 13.66 29.15
C LEU A 203 0.83 12.92 30.28
N SER A 204 0.16 13.65 31.18
CA SER A 204 -0.62 13.07 32.28
C SER A 204 -1.83 12.28 31.77
N ASP A 205 -2.59 12.87 30.84
CA ASP A 205 -3.80 12.26 30.28
C ASP A 205 -3.45 10.98 29.53
N PHE A 206 -2.30 10.97 28.85
CA PHE A 206 -1.77 9.81 28.14
C PHE A 206 -1.38 8.65 29.07
N VAL A 207 -0.77 8.93 30.21
CA VAL A 207 -0.39 7.89 31.19
C VAL A 207 -1.62 7.31 31.88
N GLU A 208 -2.63 8.14 32.13
CA GLU A 208 -3.92 7.71 32.70
C GLU A 208 -4.67 6.75 31.76
N TYR A 209 -4.66 7.03 30.46
CA TYR A 209 -5.21 6.13 29.42
C TYR A 209 -4.52 4.76 29.35
N LEU A 210 -3.21 4.72 29.59
CA LEU A 210 -2.41 3.48 29.54
C LEU A 210 -2.68 2.55 30.73
N LEU A 211 -3.19 3.09 31.84
CA LEU A 211 -3.41 2.34 33.08
C LEU A 211 -4.85 1.78 33.21
N ASN A 212 -5.75 2.11 32.28
CA ASN A 212 -7.15 1.65 32.28
C ASN A 212 -7.53 0.92 30.97
N PRO A 213 -7.19 -0.38 30.83
CA PRO A 213 -7.36 -1.13 29.58
C PRO A 213 -8.82 -1.46 29.22
N CYS A 214 -9.79 -1.17 30.10
CA CYS A 214 -11.20 -1.52 29.89
C CYS A 214 -11.93 -0.61 28.89
N HIS A 215 -11.37 0.54 28.53
CA HIS A 215 -11.83 1.31 27.37
C HIS A 215 -11.02 0.86 26.16
N SER A 216 -11.56 -0.13 25.46
CA SER A 216 -11.09 -0.54 24.15
C SER A 216 -10.87 0.71 23.29
N ALA A 217 -9.63 0.96 22.86
CA ALA A 217 -9.32 1.91 21.82
C ALA A 217 -9.85 1.41 20.47
N LEU A 218 -11.17 1.30 20.36
CA LEU A 218 -11.88 1.35 19.10
C LEU A 218 -12.14 2.84 18.88
N GLY A 219 -11.46 3.42 17.89
CA GLY A 219 -11.73 4.79 17.46
C GLY A 219 -13.13 4.87 16.88
N CYS A 220 -14.12 5.07 17.75
CA CYS A 220 -15.51 5.39 17.43
C CYS A 220 -15.85 6.82 17.86
N GLU A 221 -14.85 7.72 17.90
CA GLU A 221 -15.12 9.13 18.13
C GLU A 221 -15.87 9.68 16.90
N PRO A 222 -17.06 10.30 17.09
CA PRO A 222 -17.73 10.98 16.00
C PRO A 222 -16.83 12.09 15.49
N LEU A 223 -16.58 12.11 14.17
CA LEU A 223 -15.74 13.11 13.54
C LEU A 223 -16.22 14.54 13.89
N PRO A 224 -15.30 15.50 14.05
CA PRO A 224 -15.66 16.90 14.31
C PRO A 224 -16.70 17.40 13.29
N PRO A 225 -17.70 18.21 13.68
CA PRO A 225 -18.74 18.71 12.77
C PRO A 225 -18.21 19.53 11.57
N SER A 226 -16.94 19.94 11.64
CA SER A 226 -16.21 20.68 10.60
C SER A 226 -15.52 19.78 9.56
N VAL A 227 -15.44 18.47 9.79
CA VAL A 227 -15.03 17.52 8.76
C VAL A 227 -16.16 17.48 7.75
N PHE A 228 -15.86 17.77 6.47
CA PHE A 228 -16.82 17.66 5.37
C PHE A 228 -17.71 16.42 5.58
N PRO A 229 -19.03 16.48 5.33
CA PRO A 229 -19.87 15.30 5.47
C PRO A 229 -19.33 14.22 4.53
N ILE A 230 -18.56 13.28 5.09
CA ILE A 230 -18.19 12.05 4.40
C ILE A 230 -19.52 11.33 4.27
N LYS A 231 -20.18 11.50 3.13
CA LYS A 231 -21.23 10.61 2.70
C LYS A 231 -20.55 9.27 2.50
N LEU A 232 -20.47 8.48 3.57
CA LEU A 232 -20.17 7.07 3.46
C LEU A 232 -21.20 6.51 2.48
N ASP A 233 -20.73 6.05 1.33
CA ASP A 233 -21.58 5.39 0.38
C ASP A 233 -22.23 4.15 1.03
N GLN A 234 -23.36 3.71 0.47
CA GLN A 234 -24.03 2.52 0.96
C GLN A 234 -23.05 1.35 1.04
N ARG A 235 -23.11 0.62 2.17
CA ARG A 235 -22.33 -0.60 2.37
C ARG A 235 -22.44 -1.49 1.16
N ILE A 236 -21.29 -1.81 0.57
CA ILE A 236 -21.22 -2.68 -0.58
C ILE A 236 -20.99 -4.10 -0.08
N THR A 237 -21.94 -4.97 -0.39
CA THR A 237 -21.88 -6.38 -0.05
C THR A 237 -21.21 -7.14 -1.19
N MET A 238 -20.13 -7.87 -0.92
CA MET A 238 -19.56 -8.76 -1.94
C MET A 238 -20.56 -9.88 -2.25
N CYS A 239 -20.78 -10.18 -3.54
CA CYS A 239 -21.68 -11.27 -3.94
C CYS A 239 -21.29 -12.58 -3.25
N LYS A 240 -22.28 -13.31 -2.72
CA LYS A 240 -22.11 -14.57 -2.00
C LYS A 240 -21.23 -15.57 -2.76
N GLY A 241 -21.47 -15.74 -4.06
CA GLY A 241 -20.68 -16.66 -4.89
C GLY A 241 -19.20 -16.23 -5.03
N HIS A 242 -18.92 -14.93 -5.10
CA HIS A 242 -17.53 -14.45 -5.13
C HIS A 242 -16.82 -14.67 -3.78
N TYR A 243 -17.53 -14.45 -2.67
CA TYR A 243 -16.99 -14.70 -1.33
C TYR A 243 -16.66 -16.18 -1.12
N GLU A 244 -17.59 -17.08 -1.49
CA GLU A 244 -17.41 -18.53 -1.36
C GLU A 244 -16.20 -19.02 -2.18
N CYS A 245 -16.06 -18.58 -3.44
CA CYS A 245 -14.89 -18.92 -4.25
C CYS A 245 -13.57 -18.40 -3.65
N LEU A 246 -13.57 -17.19 -3.08
CA LEU A 246 -12.39 -16.63 -2.43
C LEU A 246 -12.01 -17.45 -1.18
N LEU A 247 -13.01 -17.79 -0.36
CA LEU A 247 -12.82 -18.57 0.87
C LEU A 247 -12.31 -19.98 0.57
N GLU A 248 -12.88 -20.67 -0.42
CA GLU A 248 -12.40 -22.00 -0.84
C GLU A 248 -10.96 -21.96 -1.32
N PHE A 249 -10.59 -20.96 -2.12
CA PHE A 249 -9.20 -20.80 -2.56
C PHE A 249 -8.25 -20.68 -1.37
N TYR A 250 -8.56 -19.81 -0.39
CA TYR A 250 -7.68 -19.60 0.76
C TYR A 250 -7.58 -20.84 1.66
N ARG A 251 -8.68 -21.58 1.83
CA ARG A 251 -8.66 -22.87 2.55
C ARG A 251 -7.72 -23.86 1.89
N HIS A 252 -7.79 -23.99 0.56
CA HIS A 252 -6.92 -24.90 -0.19
C HIS A 252 -5.46 -24.42 -0.24
N ALA A 253 -5.21 -23.10 -0.31
CA ALA A 253 -3.85 -22.57 -0.44
C ALA A 253 -3.04 -22.63 0.87
N TYR A 254 -3.71 -22.59 2.02
CA TYR A 254 -3.06 -22.48 3.33
C TYR A 254 -3.29 -23.70 4.24
N ASP A 255 -3.95 -24.75 3.75
CA ASP A 255 -4.13 -26.07 4.42
C ASP A 255 -4.55 -25.98 5.90
N SER A 256 -5.33 -24.95 6.24
CA SER A 256 -5.69 -24.59 7.61
C SER A 256 -7.19 -24.46 7.75
N HIS A 257 -7.81 -25.51 8.28
CA HIS A 257 -9.24 -25.52 8.59
C HIS A 257 -9.57 -24.58 9.77
N ASP A 258 -8.62 -24.38 10.70
CA ASP A 258 -8.85 -23.63 11.95
C ASP A 258 -8.70 -22.11 11.84
N LEU A 259 -7.94 -21.60 10.85
CA LEU A 259 -7.72 -20.15 10.69
C LEU A 259 -8.98 -19.41 10.17
N PHE A 260 -9.91 -20.12 9.54
CA PHE A 260 -11.07 -19.52 8.87
C PHE A 260 -12.42 -19.83 9.55
N VAL A 261 -12.41 -20.37 10.77
CA VAL A 261 -13.64 -20.67 11.53
C VAL A 261 -14.51 -19.43 11.72
N HIS A 262 -13.92 -18.25 11.95
CA HIS A 262 -14.64 -16.97 12.05
C HIS A 262 -15.17 -16.43 10.71
N TYR A 263 -14.61 -16.88 9.58
CA TYR A 263 -14.98 -16.44 8.23
C TYR A 263 -15.99 -17.38 7.55
N SER A 264 -16.44 -18.41 8.26
CA SER A 264 -17.35 -19.45 7.76
C SER A 264 -18.76 -18.94 7.50
N ASN A 265 -19.18 -17.85 8.15
CA ASN A 265 -20.50 -17.27 7.95
C ASN A 265 -20.46 -16.14 6.91
N CYS A 266 -21.10 -16.38 5.77
CA CYS A 266 -21.04 -15.52 4.59
C CYS A 266 -21.80 -14.19 4.83
N GLU A 267 -22.91 -14.21 5.59
CA GLU A 267 -23.76 -13.03 5.79
C GLU A 267 -23.12 -11.94 6.66
N SER A 268 -22.26 -12.31 7.63
CA SER A 268 -21.60 -11.36 8.53
C SER A 268 -20.32 -10.75 7.96
N ASN A 269 -19.69 -11.41 6.98
CA ASN A 269 -18.33 -11.09 6.52
C ASN A 269 -18.26 -10.55 5.07
N GLN A 270 -19.40 -10.39 4.40
CA GLN A 270 -19.47 -9.78 3.06
C GLN A 270 -19.38 -8.24 3.08
N ILE A 271 -19.40 -7.63 4.26
CA ILE A 271 -19.53 -6.18 4.42
C ILE A 271 -18.15 -5.54 4.37
N PHE A 272 -17.91 -4.75 3.33
CA PHE A 272 -16.77 -3.85 3.24
C PHE A 272 -17.26 -2.40 3.45
N VAL A 273 -16.51 -1.63 4.22
CA VAL A 273 -16.75 -0.19 4.39
C VAL A 273 -15.95 0.52 3.31
N ASN A 274 -16.62 1.24 2.41
CA ASN A 274 -15.95 2.25 1.60
C ASN A 274 -15.79 3.51 2.45
N ASN A 275 -14.62 4.13 2.37
CA ASN A 275 -14.33 5.44 2.97
C ASN A 275 -14.63 6.54 1.95
#